data_AF-A0A2N4URP2-F1
#
_entry.id   AF-A0A2N4URP2-F1
#
_cell.length_a   1.000
_cell.length_b   1.000
_cell.length_c   1.000
_cell.angle_alpha   90.00
_cell.angle_beta   90.00
_cell.angle_gamma   90.00
#
_symmetry.space_group_name_H-M   'P 1'
#
loop_
_entity.id
_entity.type
_entity.pdbx_description
1 polymer ?
#
loop_
_entity_poly.entity_id
_entity_poly.type
_entity_poly.pdbx_seq_one_letter_code
_entity_poly.pdbx_strand_id
1 'polypeptide(L)'
;MIELTFDQELGRMGPQIQQVKSRLAQEAQSVRFHENVKFLLKHGASNYQQAQQMLVKLQQNKELVLNHRATSTITLVDTTDVFAVHFGTNNFDIFSIYLSNLCSLVALKELFESGVTYLDIKQNNSLIRDKSKAIKDYYLPDAVKKWRNKVAAHYAAADPKNNDNIATIMQSINILPEYNSPYYSVGETQFQVEGRTSQLKGWAITKVYDELRSDLLSDCPALPVLFSNHYENGVVKIA
;
A
#
# COMPACT_ATOMS: atom_id res chain seq x y z
N MET A 1 7.32 -22.92 -23.12
CA MET A 1 7.98 -23.74 -22.09
C MET A 1 9.12 -22.89 -21.56
N ILE A 2 9.04 -22.43 -20.31
CA ILE A 2 10.13 -21.63 -19.71
C ILE A 2 11.08 -22.64 -19.09
N GLU A 3 12.25 -22.83 -19.69
CA GLU A 3 13.31 -23.64 -19.11
C GLU A 3 13.94 -22.85 -17.96
N LEU A 4 13.84 -23.40 -16.75
CA LEU A 4 14.52 -22.88 -15.58
C LEU A 4 15.96 -23.40 -15.61
N THR A 5 16.91 -22.52 -15.96
CA THR A 5 18.33 -22.81 -15.85
C THR A 5 18.70 -22.93 -14.38
N PHE A 6 19.10 -24.14 -13.97
CA PHE A 6 19.56 -24.45 -12.62
C PHE A 6 21.00 -23.97 -12.43
N ASP A 7 21.19 -22.67 -12.22
CA ASP A 7 22.47 -22.15 -11.74
C ASP A 7 22.57 -22.28 -10.22
N GLN A 8 23.77 -22.66 -9.79
CA GLN A 8 24.09 -23.11 -8.45
C GLN A 8 24.12 -21.98 -7.41
N GLU A 9 23.57 -22.31 -6.24
CA GLU A 9 23.92 -21.85 -4.89
C GLU A 9 23.53 -20.47 -4.36
N LEU A 10 23.10 -19.46 -5.14
CA LEU A 10 22.50 -18.25 -4.55
C LEU A 10 21.44 -17.66 -5.50
N GLY A 11 20.16 -17.75 -5.12
CA GLY A 11 19.13 -16.88 -5.70
C GLY A 11 18.02 -17.52 -6.54
N ARG A 12 17.59 -18.77 -6.28
CA ARG A 12 16.46 -19.41 -6.99
C ARG A 12 15.17 -18.57 -7.04
N MET A 13 14.99 -17.67 -6.06
CA MET A 13 13.86 -16.73 -5.99
C MET A 13 14.27 -15.26 -6.00
N GLY A 14 15.57 -14.97 -6.08
CA GLY A 14 16.11 -13.60 -5.93
C GLY A 14 15.54 -12.63 -6.97
N PRO A 15 15.62 -12.95 -8.28
CA PRO A 15 15.05 -12.10 -9.33
C PRO A 15 13.54 -11.85 -9.18
N GLN A 16 12.77 -12.88 -8.82
CA GLN A 16 11.31 -12.76 -8.65
C GLN A 16 10.96 -11.91 -7.42
N ILE A 17 11.70 -12.08 -6.32
CA ILE A 17 11.57 -11.23 -5.13
C ILE A 17 11.86 -9.78 -5.48
N GLN A 18 12.95 -9.50 -6.19
CA GLN A 18 13.32 -8.14 -6.58
C GLN A 18 12.31 -7.51 -7.55
N GLN A 19 11.76 -8.30 -8.47
CA GLN A 19 10.68 -7.85 -9.34
C GLN A 19 9.45 -7.40 -8.53
N VAL A 20 9.00 -8.18 -7.56
CA VAL A 20 7.84 -7.82 -6.73
C VAL A 20 8.14 -6.64 -5.81
N LYS A 21 9.33 -6.58 -5.21
CA LYS A 21 9.79 -5.41 -4.44
C LYS A 21 9.76 -4.13 -5.26
N SER A 22 10.24 -4.19 -6.50
CA SER A 22 10.23 -3.05 -7.43
C SER A 22 8.79 -2.60 -7.74
N ARG A 23 7.85 -3.53 -7.91
CA ARG A 23 6.43 -3.19 -8.08
C ARG A 23 5.83 -2.54 -6.84
N LEU A 24 6.10 -3.07 -5.65
CA LEU A 24 5.64 -2.46 -4.39
C LEU A 24 6.18 -1.04 -4.22
N ALA A 25 7.46 -0.81 -4.53
CA ALA A 25 8.07 0.51 -4.48
C ALA A 25 7.42 1.47 -5.49
N GLN A 26 7.14 1.02 -6.72
CA GLN A 26 6.44 1.82 -7.73
C GLN A 26 5.03 2.23 -7.29
N GLU A 27 4.25 1.29 -6.74
CA GLU A 27 2.91 1.58 -6.23
C GLU A 27 2.95 2.59 -5.08
N ALA A 28 3.86 2.38 -4.11
CA ALA A 28 4.03 3.31 -3.00
C ALA A 28 4.52 4.69 -3.46
N GLN A 29 5.44 4.75 -4.42
CA GLN A 29 5.92 6.00 -5.02
C GLN A 29 4.80 6.76 -5.75
N SER A 30 3.96 6.05 -6.49
CA SER A 30 2.79 6.63 -7.18
C SER A 30 1.83 7.28 -6.18
N VAL A 31 1.47 6.55 -5.11
CA VAL A 31 0.60 7.08 -4.05
C VAL A 31 1.25 8.27 -3.35
N ARG A 32 2.55 8.18 -3.01
CA ARG A 32 3.28 9.29 -2.37
C ARG A 32 3.28 10.55 -3.23
N PHE A 33 3.43 10.40 -4.54
CA PHE A 33 3.35 11.54 -5.46
C PHE A 33 2.00 12.27 -5.32
N HIS A 34 0.89 11.53 -5.29
CA HIS A 34 -0.43 12.12 -5.10
C HIS A 34 -0.62 12.74 -3.71
N GLU A 35 -0.10 12.10 -2.65
CA GLU A 35 -0.12 12.66 -1.29
C GLU A 35 0.61 14.01 -1.21
N ASN A 36 1.79 14.11 -1.83
CA ASN A 36 2.57 15.33 -1.87
C ASN A 36 1.90 16.41 -2.74
N VAL A 37 1.26 16.03 -3.86
CA VAL A 37 0.47 16.98 -4.67
C VAL A 37 -0.74 17.50 -3.88
N LYS A 38 -1.47 16.63 -3.17
CA LYS A 38 -2.61 17.04 -2.32
C LYS A 38 -2.15 17.94 -1.18
N PHE A 39 -0.99 17.67 -0.59
CA PHE A 39 -0.36 18.58 0.38
C PHE A 39 -0.15 19.98 -0.23
N LEU A 40 0.47 20.09 -1.41
CA LEU A 40 0.75 21.38 -2.04
C LEU A 40 -0.52 22.14 -2.46
N LEU A 41 -1.57 21.43 -2.89
CA LEU A 41 -2.91 22.01 -3.14
C LEU A 41 -3.50 22.66 -1.88
N LYS A 42 -3.34 22.01 -0.72
CA LYS A 42 -3.78 22.56 0.57
C LYS A 42 -2.91 23.70 1.09
N HIS A 43 -1.75 23.94 0.47
CA HIS A 43 -0.74 24.90 0.92
C HIS A 43 -0.29 25.87 -0.18
N GLY A 44 -1.24 26.35 -0.98
CA GLY A 44 -1.03 27.51 -1.86
C GLY A 44 -0.94 27.23 -3.36
N ALA A 45 -0.97 25.96 -3.80
CA ALA A 45 -1.20 25.68 -5.22
C ALA A 45 -2.67 25.88 -5.58
N SER A 46 -2.93 26.65 -6.63
CA SER A 46 -4.29 26.96 -7.13
C SER A 46 -4.94 25.80 -7.88
N ASN A 47 -4.16 24.87 -8.42
CA ASN A 47 -4.63 23.72 -9.18
C ASN A 47 -3.57 22.61 -9.23
N TYR A 48 -3.95 21.45 -9.77
CA TYR A 48 -3.13 20.25 -9.82
C TYR A 48 -1.83 20.46 -10.61
N GLN A 49 -1.89 21.16 -11.75
CA GLN A 49 -0.71 21.45 -12.57
C GLN A 49 0.31 22.31 -11.82
N GLN A 50 -0.15 23.34 -11.10
CA GLN A 50 0.72 24.17 -10.27
C GLN A 50 1.35 23.37 -9.13
N ALA A 51 0.58 22.49 -8.48
CA ALA A 51 1.09 21.62 -7.42
C ALA A 51 2.18 20.68 -7.94
N GLN A 52 2.02 20.10 -9.14
CA GLN A 52 3.06 19.29 -9.77
C GLN A 52 4.33 20.10 -10.07
N GLN A 53 4.19 21.32 -10.60
CA GLN A 53 5.33 22.21 -10.84
C GLN A 53 6.07 22.58 -9.54
N MET A 54 5.32 22.82 -8.47
CA MET A 54 5.87 23.06 -7.13
C MET A 54 6.65 21.84 -6.63
N LEU A 55 6.13 20.62 -6.82
CA LEU A 55 6.81 19.39 -6.43
C LEU A 55 8.12 19.19 -7.21
N VAL A 56 8.11 19.44 -8.52
CA VAL A 56 9.33 19.37 -9.37
C VAL A 56 10.39 20.37 -8.89
N LYS A 57 9.99 21.61 -8.60
CA LYS A 57 10.89 22.63 -8.03
C LYS A 57 11.48 22.18 -6.69
N LEU A 58 10.65 21.62 -5.82
CA LEU A 58 11.09 21.12 -4.52
C LEU A 58 12.08 19.94 -4.67
N GLN A 59 11.87 19.04 -5.63
CA GLN A 59 12.78 17.94 -5.91
C GLN A 59 14.15 18.42 -6.43
N GLN A 60 14.16 19.47 -7.26
CA GLN A 60 15.37 20.08 -7.83
C GLN A 60 16.14 20.91 -6.80
N ASN A 61 15.45 21.74 -6.03
CA ASN A 61 16.07 22.75 -5.16
C ASN A 61 16.18 22.29 -3.70
N LYS A 62 15.57 21.15 -3.33
CA LYS A 62 15.43 20.64 -1.96
C LYS A 62 14.65 21.53 -0.99
N GLU A 63 14.24 22.70 -1.43
CA GLU A 63 13.50 23.70 -0.67
C GLU A 63 12.45 24.39 -1.55
N LEU A 64 11.30 24.71 -0.95
CA LEU A 64 10.22 25.45 -1.58
C LEU A 64 9.54 26.38 -0.57
N VAL A 65 9.42 27.66 -0.92
CA VAL A 65 8.62 28.63 -0.15
C VAL A 65 7.17 28.54 -0.59
N LEU A 66 6.26 28.27 0.35
CA LEU A 66 4.83 28.25 0.10
C LEU A 66 4.21 29.60 0.45
N ASN A 67 3.26 30.04 -0.37
CA ASN A 67 2.42 31.18 -0.05
C ASN A 67 1.40 30.76 1.02
N HIS A 68 1.31 31.53 2.12
CA HIS A 68 0.35 31.26 3.19
C HIS A 68 -1.10 31.25 2.67
N ARG A 69 -1.63 30.05 2.43
CA ARG A 69 -3.05 29.74 2.45
C ARG A 69 -3.20 28.30 2.95
N ALA A 70 -3.51 28.15 4.24
CA ALA A 70 -4.15 26.93 4.69
C ALA A 70 -5.62 27.04 4.27
N THR A 71 -6.03 26.27 3.27
CA THR A 71 -7.45 26.21 2.89
C THR A 71 -7.98 24.79 2.95
N SER A 72 -9.17 24.76 3.56
CA SER A 72 -10.17 23.70 3.72
C SER A 72 -9.95 22.56 4.73
N THR A 73 -10.96 22.50 5.59
CA THR A 73 -11.34 21.46 6.55
C THR A 73 -11.52 20.11 5.87
N ILE A 74 -11.26 19.05 6.63
CA ILE A 74 -11.41 17.65 6.22
C ILE A 74 -12.90 17.36 5.98
N THR A 75 -13.26 17.02 4.75
CA THR A 75 -14.51 16.32 4.45
C THR A 75 -14.18 14.83 4.28
N LEU A 76 -14.91 13.97 5.01
CA LEU A 76 -14.72 12.51 5.02
C LEU A 76 -14.82 11.87 3.63
N VAL A 77 -15.53 12.51 2.69
CA VAL A 77 -15.57 12.09 1.28
C VAL A 77 -15.45 13.33 0.41
N ASP A 78 -14.32 13.47 -0.28
CA ASP A 78 -14.08 14.51 -1.28
C ASP A 78 -14.24 13.89 -2.67
N THR A 79 -15.46 13.95 -3.22
CA THR A 79 -15.75 13.44 -4.57
C THR A 79 -15.09 14.27 -5.67
N THR A 80 -14.37 15.35 -5.31
CA THR A 80 -13.54 16.14 -6.23
C THR A 80 -12.06 15.78 -6.13
N ASP A 81 -11.69 14.88 -5.21
CA ASP A 81 -10.32 14.40 -5.09
C ASP A 81 -9.93 13.56 -6.30
N VAL A 82 -9.02 14.11 -7.11
CA VAL A 82 -8.51 13.47 -8.33
C VAL A 82 -7.99 12.06 -8.06
N PHE A 83 -7.27 11.84 -6.96
CA PHE A 83 -6.73 10.52 -6.66
C PHE A 83 -7.86 9.54 -6.31
N ALA A 84 -8.74 9.91 -5.38
CA ALA A 84 -9.83 9.02 -4.95
C ALA A 84 -10.77 8.67 -6.12
N VAL A 85 -11.06 9.63 -7.00
CA VAL A 85 -11.96 9.44 -8.15
C VAL A 85 -11.34 8.60 -9.26
N HIS A 86 -10.07 8.83 -9.62
CA HIS A 86 -9.46 8.15 -10.76
C HIS A 86 -8.92 6.76 -10.42
N PHE A 87 -8.41 6.58 -9.20
CA PHE A 87 -7.76 5.34 -8.80
C PHE A 87 -8.65 4.46 -7.92
N GLY A 88 -9.60 5.06 -7.18
CA GLY A 88 -10.42 4.32 -6.21
C GLY A 88 -9.52 3.49 -5.30
N THR A 89 -9.89 2.23 -5.06
CA THR A 89 -9.09 1.30 -4.25
C THR A 89 -8.01 0.55 -5.01
N ASN A 90 -7.85 0.75 -6.32
CA ASN A 90 -7.02 -0.12 -7.16
C ASN A 90 -5.57 -0.24 -6.66
N ASN A 91 -4.92 0.87 -6.26
CA ASN A 91 -3.57 0.81 -5.73
C ASN A 91 -3.49 0.04 -4.41
N PHE A 92 -4.52 0.12 -3.55
CA PHE A 92 -4.59 -0.63 -2.29
C PHE A 92 -4.76 -2.12 -2.55
N ASP A 93 -5.62 -2.46 -3.52
CA ASP A 93 -5.86 -3.83 -3.93
C ASP A 93 -4.59 -4.47 -4.49
N ILE A 94 -3.98 -3.82 -5.48
CA ILE A 94 -2.73 -4.26 -6.12
C ILE A 94 -1.59 -4.37 -5.11
N PHE A 95 -1.40 -3.36 -4.26
CA PHE A 95 -0.34 -3.37 -3.24
C PHE A 95 -0.53 -4.54 -2.26
N SER A 96 -1.76 -4.75 -1.75
CA SER A 96 -2.04 -5.85 -0.82
C SER A 96 -1.80 -7.23 -1.42
N ILE A 97 -2.09 -7.40 -2.72
CA ILE A 97 -1.85 -8.63 -3.47
C ILE A 97 -0.34 -8.85 -3.63
N TYR A 98 0.39 -7.85 -4.12
CA TYR A 98 1.84 -7.98 -4.30
C TYR A 98 2.58 -8.21 -2.99
N LEU A 99 2.14 -7.61 -1.90
CA LEU A 99 2.78 -7.82 -0.60
C LEU A 99 2.56 -9.24 -0.08
N SER A 100 1.36 -9.80 -0.26
CA SER A 100 1.09 -11.23 0.01
C SER A 100 1.91 -12.15 -0.91
N ASN A 101 2.10 -11.77 -2.17
CA ASN A 101 2.93 -12.53 -3.12
C ASN A 101 4.39 -12.51 -2.70
N LEU A 102 4.93 -11.35 -2.30
CA LEU A 102 6.29 -11.22 -1.78
C LEU A 102 6.53 -12.16 -0.60
N CYS A 103 5.63 -12.17 0.39
CA CYS A 103 5.71 -13.10 1.53
C CYS A 103 5.74 -14.57 1.08
N SER A 104 4.98 -14.92 0.04
CA SER A 104 4.94 -16.30 -0.48
C SER A 104 6.23 -16.66 -1.24
N LEU A 105 6.83 -15.70 -1.95
CA LEU A 105 8.14 -15.88 -2.60
C LEU A 105 9.28 -16.00 -1.58
N VAL A 106 9.23 -15.23 -0.49
CA VAL A 106 10.17 -15.36 0.63
C VAL A 106 10.03 -16.74 1.30
N ALA A 107 8.81 -17.21 1.52
CA ALA A 107 8.57 -18.56 2.03
C ALA A 107 9.18 -19.65 1.12
N LEU A 108 9.00 -19.53 -0.20
CA LEU A 108 9.62 -20.44 -1.18
C LEU A 108 11.16 -20.38 -1.11
N LYS A 109 11.72 -19.17 -1.04
CA LYS A 109 13.17 -18.96 -0.90
C LYS A 109 13.70 -19.70 0.32
N GLU A 110 13.09 -19.48 1.49
CA GLU A 110 13.52 -20.10 2.75
C GLU A 110 13.39 -21.64 2.72
N LEU A 111 12.34 -22.18 2.08
CA LEU A 111 12.21 -23.63 1.91
C LEU A 111 13.34 -24.19 1.04
N PHE A 112 13.62 -23.57 -0.11
CA PHE A 112 14.70 -24.03 -0.98
C PHE A 112 16.08 -23.89 -0.33
N GLU A 113 16.31 -22.85 0.46
CA GLU A 113 17.54 -22.68 1.24
C GLU A 113 17.68 -23.69 2.38
N SER A 114 16.56 -24.21 2.90
CA SER A 114 16.55 -25.31 3.87
C SER A 114 16.75 -26.71 3.25
N GLY A 115 16.95 -26.80 1.93
CA GLY A 115 17.17 -28.05 1.21
C GLY A 115 15.90 -28.72 0.67
N VAL A 116 14.72 -28.13 0.87
CA VAL A 116 13.46 -28.63 0.30
C VAL A 116 13.53 -28.54 -1.23
N THR A 117 13.09 -29.59 -1.92
CA THR A 117 13.04 -29.64 -3.38
C THR A 117 11.63 -29.37 -3.91
N TYR A 118 11.53 -29.14 -5.22
CA TYR A 118 10.22 -29.04 -5.87
C TYR A 118 9.41 -30.35 -5.77
N LEU A 119 10.10 -31.51 -5.77
CA LEU A 119 9.43 -32.81 -5.64
C LEU A 119 8.78 -32.96 -4.26
N ASP A 120 9.47 -32.52 -3.20
CA ASP A 120 8.94 -32.53 -1.83
C ASP A 120 7.68 -31.65 -1.72
N ILE A 121 7.71 -30.46 -2.32
CA ILE A 121 6.53 -29.57 -2.36
C ILE A 121 5.37 -30.23 -3.11
N LYS A 122 5.64 -30.90 -4.23
CA LYS A 122 4.60 -31.57 -5.03
C LYS A 122 3.97 -32.76 -4.29
N GLN A 123 4.76 -33.46 -3.47
CA GLN A 123 4.28 -34.58 -2.65
C GLN A 123 3.59 -34.08 -1.37
N ASN A 124 3.97 -32.91 -0.88
CA ASN A 124 3.40 -32.31 0.32
C ASN A 124 3.16 -30.80 0.15
N ASN A 125 2.05 -30.46 -0.49
CA ASN A 125 1.66 -29.07 -0.75
C ASN A 125 1.45 -28.24 0.55
N SER A 126 1.31 -28.90 1.73
CA SER A 126 1.15 -28.17 2.99
C SER A 126 2.42 -27.44 3.40
N LEU A 127 3.61 -27.91 2.99
CA LEU A 127 4.89 -27.27 3.30
C LEU A 127 4.90 -25.79 2.91
N ILE A 128 4.56 -25.50 1.65
CA ILE A 128 4.52 -24.13 1.16
C ILE A 128 3.37 -23.33 1.77
N ARG A 129 2.20 -23.94 1.96
CA ARG A 129 1.03 -23.27 2.55
C ARG A 129 1.35 -22.79 3.97
N ASP A 130 1.88 -23.69 4.79
CA ASP A 130 2.10 -23.44 6.21
C ASP A 130 3.27 -22.47 6.40
N LYS A 131 4.34 -22.60 5.60
CA LYS A 131 5.45 -21.63 5.59
C LYS A 131 4.99 -20.25 5.11
N SER A 132 4.24 -20.18 4.01
CA SER A 132 3.69 -18.91 3.51
C SER A 132 2.80 -18.24 4.53
N LYS A 133 2.00 -19.02 5.26
CA LYS A 133 1.16 -18.50 6.35
C LYS A 133 2.03 -17.90 7.46
N ALA A 134 3.06 -18.61 7.92
CA ALA A 134 3.95 -18.11 8.96
C ALA A 134 4.63 -16.78 8.57
N ILE A 135 5.16 -16.69 7.34
CA ILE A 135 5.78 -15.46 6.83
C ILE A 135 4.77 -14.32 6.72
N LYS A 136 3.55 -14.58 6.26
CA LYS A 136 2.48 -13.56 6.19
C LYS A 136 2.03 -13.09 7.57
N ASP A 137 1.93 -14.01 8.54
CA ASP A 137 1.55 -13.65 9.90
C ASP A 137 2.60 -12.77 10.57
N TYR A 138 3.88 -12.97 10.22
CA TYR A 138 5.00 -12.16 10.69
C TYR A 138 5.08 -10.78 10.02
N TYR A 139 5.11 -10.71 8.69
CA TYR A 139 5.37 -9.44 7.97
C TYR A 139 4.12 -8.63 7.64
N LEU A 140 2.95 -9.25 7.42
CA LEU A 140 1.79 -8.48 6.94
C LEU A 140 1.04 -7.83 8.11
N PRO A 141 0.84 -6.50 8.08
CA PRO A 141 -0.06 -5.85 9.00
C PRO A 141 -1.47 -6.43 8.92
N ASP A 142 -2.13 -6.54 10.07
CA ASP A 142 -3.50 -7.06 10.17
C ASP A 142 -4.49 -6.37 9.24
N ALA A 143 -4.34 -5.06 9.07
CA ALA A 143 -5.20 -4.26 8.21
C ALA A 143 -5.08 -4.71 6.74
N VAL A 144 -3.84 -4.92 6.26
CA VAL A 144 -3.58 -5.41 4.90
C VAL A 144 -4.08 -6.84 4.70
N LYS A 145 -3.86 -7.72 5.68
CA LYS A 145 -4.38 -9.11 5.64
C LYS A 145 -5.91 -9.12 5.53
N LYS A 146 -6.60 -8.32 6.34
CA LYS A 146 -8.06 -8.20 6.30
C LYS A 146 -8.53 -7.58 4.98
N TRP A 147 -7.89 -6.52 4.52
CA TRP A 147 -8.18 -5.88 3.25
C TRP A 147 -8.11 -6.87 2.09
N ARG A 148 -6.98 -7.58 1.94
CA ARG A 148 -6.80 -8.60 0.90
C ARG A 148 -7.91 -9.67 0.93
N ASN A 149 -8.35 -10.05 2.12
CA ASN A 149 -9.33 -11.11 2.32
C ASN A 149 -10.79 -10.67 2.26
N LYS A 150 -11.08 -9.36 2.29
CA LYS A 150 -12.45 -8.83 2.32
C LYS A 150 -12.75 -7.90 1.16
N VAL A 151 -11.71 -7.36 0.53
CA VAL A 151 -11.78 -6.40 -0.58
C VAL A 151 -10.97 -6.95 -1.74
N ALA A 152 -9.64 -6.86 -1.72
CA ALA A 152 -8.84 -7.02 -2.94
C ALA A 152 -8.94 -8.38 -3.68
N ALA A 153 -8.83 -9.51 -2.97
CA ALA A 153 -8.70 -10.83 -3.60
C ALA A 153 -9.91 -11.76 -3.36
N HIS A 154 -10.65 -11.53 -2.27
CA HIS A 154 -11.83 -12.30 -1.90
C HIS A 154 -12.88 -11.32 -1.38
N TYR A 155 -13.49 -10.56 -2.29
CA TYR A 155 -14.55 -9.61 -1.94
C TYR A 155 -15.60 -10.30 -1.08
N ALA A 156 -15.93 -9.73 0.09
CA ALA A 156 -16.97 -10.29 0.95
C ALA A 156 -18.32 -10.36 0.23
N ALA A 157 -18.55 -9.48 -0.76
CA ALA A 157 -19.71 -9.55 -1.65
C ALA A 157 -19.73 -10.76 -2.59
N ALA A 158 -18.56 -11.30 -2.97
CA ALA A 158 -18.44 -12.45 -3.87
C ALA A 158 -18.28 -13.79 -3.12
N ASP A 159 -17.67 -13.78 -1.93
CA ASP A 159 -17.43 -14.95 -1.09
C ASP A 159 -17.65 -14.61 0.41
N PRO A 160 -18.92 -14.44 0.84
CA PRO A 160 -19.25 -14.06 2.21
C PRO A 160 -18.94 -15.18 3.21
N LYS A 161 -18.35 -14.82 4.34
CA LYS A 161 -18.09 -15.75 5.45
C LYS A 161 -19.20 -15.66 6.51
N ASN A 162 -19.32 -16.69 7.35
CA ASN A 162 -20.35 -16.77 8.41
C ASN A 162 -20.37 -15.57 9.37
N ASN A 163 -19.25 -14.86 9.52
CA ASN A 163 -19.14 -13.68 10.38
C ASN A 163 -19.24 -12.34 9.63
N ASP A 164 -19.46 -12.36 8.31
CA ASP A 164 -19.70 -11.15 7.53
C ASP A 164 -21.14 -10.68 7.72
N ASN A 165 -21.30 -9.39 7.96
CA ASN A 165 -22.60 -8.75 8.02
C ASN A 165 -22.81 -7.89 6.77
N ILE A 166 -24.03 -7.37 6.61
CA ILE A 166 -24.40 -6.55 5.45
C ILE A 166 -23.50 -5.30 5.31
N ALA A 167 -23.08 -4.71 6.42
CA ALA A 167 -22.16 -3.58 6.41
C ALA A 167 -20.77 -3.99 5.87
N THR A 168 -20.25 -5.18 6.23
CA THR A 168 -18.99 -5.71 5.66
C THR A 168 -19.11 -5.94 4.16
N ILE A 169 -20.23 -6.51 3.70
CA ILE A 169 -20.48 -6.77 2.29
C ILE A 169 -20.53 -5.46 1.50
N MET A 170 -21.29 -4.47 1.97
CA MET A 170 -21.37 -3.15 1.33
C MET A 170 -20.03 -2.42 1.34
N GLN A 171 -19.33 -2.45 2.48
CA GLN A 171 -18.02 -1.87 2.62
C GLN A 171 -17.02 -2.53 1.65
N SER A 172 -17.12 -3.84 1.37
CA SER A 172 -16.19 -4.50 0.43
C SER A 172 -16.21 -3.97 -1.00
N ILE A 173 -17.27 -3.28 -1.42
CA ILE A 173 -17.44 -2.81 -2.81
C ILE A 173 -17.56 -1.28 -2.92
N ASN A 174 -17.80 -0.57 -1.81
CA ASN A 174 -18.11 0.87 -1.81
C ASN A 174 -17.11 1.71 -0.99
N ILE A 175 -15.89 1.23 -0.75
CA ILE A 175 -14.84 2.04 -0.10
C ILE A 175 -14.19 2.97 -1.12
N LEU A 176 -13.90 4.18 -0.67
CA LEU A 176 -13.05 5.13 -1.37
C LEU A 176 -11.85 5.50 -0.48
N PRO A 177 -10.68 5.80 -1.08
CA PRO A 177 -9.57 6.38 -0.34
C PRO A 177 -9.92 7.77 0.19
N GLU A 178 -9.43 8.07 1.38
CA GLU A 178 -9.60 9.35 2.06
C GLU A 178 -8.22 9.96 2.32
N TYR A 179 -8.08 11.26 2.07
CA TYR A 179 -6.82 11.96 2.36
C TYR A 179 -6.79 12.50 3.80
N ASN A 180 -6.08 11.80 4.66
CA ASN A 180 -5.79 12.18 6.03
C ASN A 180 -4.31 12.52 6.14
N SER A 181 -3.99 13.80 5.93
CA SER A 181 -2.61 14.29 5.79
C SER A 181 -1.68 13.68 6.85
N PRO A 182 -0.54 13.10 6.45
CA PRO A 182 0.05 13.14 5.11
C PRO A 182 -0.34 11.96 4.18
N TYR A 183 -1.36 11.17 4.51
CA TYR A 183 -1.63 9.89 3.86
C TYR A 183 -2.96 9.82 3.11
N TYR A 184 -3.00 9.06 2.02
CA TYR A 184 -4.25 8.44 1.56
C TYR A 184 -4.48 7.12 2.31
N SER A 185 -5.65 6.96 2.92
CA SER A 185 -6.03 5.80 3.71
C SER A 185 -7.34 5.19 3.24
N VAL A 186 -7.53 3.89 3.48
CA VAL A 186 -8.80 3.16 3.27
C VAL A 186 -9.23 2.46 4.55
N GLY A 187 -10.54 2.21 4.70
CA GLY A 187 -11.09 1.46 5.83
C GLY A 187 -11.29 2.29 7.11
N GLU A 188 -11.07 3.60 7.07
CA GLU A 188 -11.29 4.48 8.24
C GLU A 188 -12.78 4.72 8.52
N THR A 189 -13.63 4.76 7.48
CA THR A 189 -15.08 4.99 7.62
C THR A 189 -15.82 3.77 8.16
N GLN A 190 -16.60 3.99 9.24
CA GLN A 190 -17.53 3.01 9.81
C GLN A 190 -18.84 2.96 9.01
N PHE A 191 -19.28 1.76 8.65
CA PHE A 191 -20.58 1.55 7.98
C PHE A 191 -21.58 1.06 9.03
N GLN A 192 -22.76 1.69 9.10
CA GLN A 192 -23.88 1.24 9.92
C GLN A 192 -25.09 0.96 9.03
N VAL A 193 -25.56 -0.29 9.03
CA VAL A 193 -26.70 -0.74 8.22
C VAL A 193 -27.53 -1.68 9.09
N GLU A 194 -28.83 -1.38 9.22
CA GLU A 194 -29.77 -2.19 10.02
C GLU A 194 -29.31 -2.44 11.47
N GLY A 195 -28.72 -1.42 12.10
CA GLY A 195 -28.19 -1.53 13.47
C GLY A 195 -26.89 -2.36 13.61
N ARG A 196 -26.38 -2.94 12.52
CA ARG A 196 -25.08 -3.62 12.49
C ARG A 196 -24.00 -2.66 12.01
N THR A 197 -22.84 -2.73 12.64
CA THR A 197 -21.67 -1.94 12.25
C THR A 197 -20.61 -2.84 11.63
N SER A 198 -19.92 -2.33 10.60
CA SER A 198 -18.67 -2.88 10.11
C SER A 198 -17.66 -1.76 9.95
N GLN A 199 -16.43 -2.04 10.37
CA GLN A 199 -15.29 -1.20 10.09
C GLN A 199 -14.13 -2.12 9.72
N LEU A 200 -13.68 -2.05 8.47
CA LEU A 200 -12.37 -2.58 8.12
C LEU A 200 -11.31 -1.83 8.94
N LYS A 201 -10.15 -2.44 9.16
CA LYS A 201 -9.07 -1.71 9.84
C LYS A 201 -8.49 -0.69 8.85
N GLY A 202 -8.43 0.57 9.26
CA GLY A 202 -7.80 1.67 8.54
C GLY A 202 -6.32 1.40 8.20
N TRP A 203 -5.88 1.73 6.98
CA TRP A 203 -4.47 1.67 6.61
C TRP A 203 -4.12 2.55 5.39
N ALA A 204 -2.84 2.87 5.24
CA ALA A 204 -2.28 3.65 4.14
C ALA A 204 -1.08 2.93 3.50
N ILE A 205 -0.99 2.95 2.16
CA ILE A 205 0.05 2.25 1.40
C ILE A 205 1.44 2.74 1.78
N THR A 206 1.67 4.06 1.73
CA THR A 206 2.99 4.65 1.95
C THR A 206 3.46 4.47 3.39
N LYS A 207 2.53 4.52 4.35
CA LYS A 207 2.83 4.21 5.76
C LYS A 207 3.27 2.75 5.94
N VAL A 208 2.51 1.79 5.42
CA VAL A 208 2.86 0.35 5.50
C VAL A 208 4.18 0.08 4.78
N TYR A 209 4.39 0.70 3.62
CA TYR A 209 5.64 0.59 2.89
C TYR A 209 6.82 1.08 3.73
N ASP A 210 6.73 2.25 4.35
CA ASP A 210 7.81 2.80 5.19
C ASP A 210 8.09 1.94 6.43
N GLU A 211 7.06 1.37 7.07
CA GLU A 211 7.21 0.44 8.21
C GLU A 211 8.02 -0.81 7.80
N LEU A 212 7.71 -1.38 6.65
CA LEU A 212 8.34 -2.60 6.12
C LEU A 212 9.73 -2.36 5.49
N ARG A 213 10.18 -1.10 5.38
CA ARG A 213 11.55 -0.80 4.94
C ARG A 213 12.61 -1.08 5.99
N SER A 214 12.22 -1.30 7.25
CA SER A 214 13.19 -1.72 8.26
C SER A 214 13.63 -3.19 8.08
N ASP A 215 12.88 -3.99 7.33
CA ASP A 215 13.09 -5.42 7.18
C ASP A 215 12.91 -5.92 5.73
N LEU A 216 11.67 -6.21 5.33
CA LEU A 216 11.29 -6.91 4.10
C LEU A 216 11.63 -6.09 2.85
N LEU A 217 11.58 -4.76 2.97
CA LEU A 217 11.80 -3.78 1.89
C LEU A 217 13.05 -2.91 2.15
N SER A 218 14.03 -3.41 2.91
CA SER A 218 15.20 -2.63 3.35
C SER A 218 16.11 -2.10 2.23
N ASP A 219 16.11 -2.77 1.08
CA ASP A 219 16.77 -2.37 -0.16
C ASP A 219 15.93 -1.43 -1.04
N CYS A 220 14.68 -1.17 -0.67
CA CYS A 220 13.79 -0.29 -1.43
C CYS A 220 13.97 1.19 -1.03
N PRO A 221 13.78 2.12 -2.00
CA PRO A 221 14.04 3.54 -1.78
C PRO A 221 13.10 4.17 -0.76
N ALA A 222 13.60 5.20 -0.07
CA ALA A 222 12.77 6.06 0.77
C ALA A 222 11.85 6.93 -0.06
N LEU A 223 10.66 7.21 0.49
CA LEU A 223 9.68 8.06 -0.13
C LEU A 223 9.59 9.39 0.63
N PRO A 224 9.99 10.53 0.03
CA PRO A 224 9.98 11.81 0.72
C PRO A 224 8.53 12.22 1.03
N VAL A 225 8.25 12.50 2.31
CA VAL A 225 6.93 12.88 2.82
C VAL A 225 6.87 14.38 3.08
N LEU A 226 5.81 15.04 2.59
CA LEU A 226 5.50 16.41 2.96
C LEU A 226 4.39 16.40 4.02
N PHE A 227 4.62 17.06 5.14
CA PHE A 227 3.63 17.21 6.21
C PHE A 227 3.80 18.56 6.93
N SER A 228 2.78 18.94 7.69
CA SER A 228 2.65 20.28 8.28
C SER A 228 3.80 20.68 9.21
N ASN A 229 4.48 19.74 9.87
CA ASN A 229 5.58 20.10 10.78
C ASN A 229 6.91 20.33 10.04
N HIS A 230 7.00 20.00 8.74
CA HIS A 230 8.11 20.41 7.87
C HIS A 230 7.93 21.82 7.29
N TYR A 231 6.92 22.55 7.77
CA TYR A 231 6.61 23.92 7.37
C TYR A 231 7.06 24.89 8.47
N GLU A 232 8.35 25.20 8.52
CA GLU A 232 8.87 26.28 9.36
C GLU A 232 8.91 27.59 8.56
N ASN A 233 8.26 28.64 9.04
CA ASN A 233 8.31 29.99 8.46
C ASN A 233 7.92 30.11 6.98
N GLY A 234 7.03 29.25 6.46
CA GLY A 234 6.69 29.30 5.04
C GLY A 234 7.50 28.37 4.14
N VAL A 235 8.48 27.66 4.68
CA VAL A 235 9.46 26.89 3.92
C VAL A 235 9.23 25.40 4.11
N VAL A 236 9.16 24.65 3.02
CA VAL A 236 9.12 23.17 2.99
C VAL A 236 10.44 22.65 2.47
N LYS A 237 10.97 21.63 3.16
CA LYS A 237 12.21 20.94 2.77
C LYS A 237 11.94 19.46 2.58
N ILE A 238 12.66 18.85 1.63
CA ILE A 238 12.71 17.38 1.51
C ILE A 238 13.92 16.90 2.30
N ALA A 239 13.70 16.03 3.30
CA ALA A 239 14.73 15.26 3.98
C ALA A 239 15.27 14.13 3.08
#